data_AF-A0A5J4RRN8-F1
#
_entry.id   AF-A0A5J4RRN8-F1
#
_cell.length_a   1.000
_cell.length_b   1.000
_cell.length_c   1.000
_cell.angle_alpha   90.00
_cell.angle_beta   90.00
_cell.angle_gamma   90.00
#
_symmetry.space_group_name_H-M   'P 1'
#
loop_
_entity.id
_entity.type
_entity.pdbx_description
1 polymer ?
#
loop_
_entity_poly.entity_id
_entity_poly.type
_entity_poly.pdbx_seq_one_letter_code
_entity_poly.pdbx_strand_id
1 'polypeptide(L)'
;NASRNKLQTVTLLDTLAKYKFDAALGGARRDEEKARAKERFFSHRDEFGQWDPKNQRPELWNIFNGKKQLGEHFRVFPLSNWTEMDVWQYILQENIELPSSAISLSR
;
A
#
# COMPACT_ATOMS: atom_id res chain seq x y z
N ASN A 1 15.62 -15.68 0.23
CA ASN A 1 14.60 -14.85 -0.46
C ASN A 1 14.83 -13.33 -0.38
N ALA A 2 16.07 -12.84 -0.25
CA ALA A 2 16.36 -11.41 -0.17
C ALA A 2 16.45 -10.67 -1.52
N SER A 3 16.64 -11.39 -2.64
CA SER A 3 16.91 -10.75 -3.95
C SER A 3 15.67 -10.16 -4.64
N ARG A 4 14.49 -10.78 -4.46
CA ARG A 4 13.25 -10.39 -5.14
C ARG A 4 12.77 -8.99 -4.72
N ASN A 5 12.97 -8.66 -3.44
CA ASN A 5 12.55 -7.40 -2.84
C ASN A 5 13.39 -6.21 -3.33
N LYS A 6 14.69 -6.42 -3.62
CA LYS A 6 15.60 -5.34 -4.01
C LYS A 6 15.31 -4.77 -5.40
N LEU A 7 15.06 -5.64 -6.39
CA LEU A 7 14.74 -5.22 -7.75
C LEU A 7 13.40 -4.48 -7.85
N GLN A 8 12.40 -4.96 -7.11
CA GLN A 8 11.08 -4.31 -7.05
C GLN A 8 11.14 -2.96 -6.35
N THR A 9 11.86 -2.87 -5.22
CA THR A 9 11.99 -1.63 -4.44
C THR A 9 12.68 -0.53 -5.23
N VAL A 10 13.81 -0.83 -5.88
CA VAL A 10 14.55 0.17 -6.68
C VAL A 10 13.68 0.69 -7.82
N THR A 11 13.05 -0.21 -8.58
CA THR A 11 12.19 0.18 -9.71
C THR A 11 11.02 1.07 -9.27
N LEU A 12 10.39 0.74 -8.14
CA LEU A 12 9.32 1.56 -7.57
C LEU A 12 9.82 2.96 -7.19
N LEU A 13 10.93 3.05 -6.45
CA LEU A 13 11.49 4.33 -6.02
C LEU A 13 11.92 5.19 -7.22
N ASP A 14 12.59 4.61 -8.20
CA ASP A 14 13.01 5.31 -9.42
C ASP A 14 11.81 5.82 -10.21
N THR A 15 10.74 5.02 -10.32
CA THR A 15 9.49 5.42 -11.01
C THR A 15 8.83 6.60 -10.30
N LEU A 16 8.71 6.55 -8.98
CA LEU A 16 8.11 7.61 -8.18
C LEU A 16 8.90 8.92 -8.31
N ALA A 17 10.24 8.84 -8.24
CA ALA A 17 11.11 9.99 -8.41
C ALA A 17 11.02 10.56 -9.84
N LYS A 18 11.09 9.70 -10.86
CA LYS A 18 11.06 10.09 -12.27
C LYS A 18 9.78 10.83 -12.65
N TYR A 19 8.63 10.31 -12.22
CA TYR A 19 7.32 10.86 -12.56
C TYR A 19 6.77 11.82 -11.50
N LYS A 20 7.53 12.06 -10.42
CA LYS A 20 7.18 12.97 -9.32
C LYS A 20 5.80 12.67 -8.72
N PHE A 21 5.52 11.39 -8.50
CA PHE A 21 4.26 10.98 -7.90
C PHE A 21 4.21 11.38 -6.42
N ASP A 22 3.13 12.06 -6.05
CA ASP A 22 2.90 12.51 -4.67
C ASP A 22 2.40 11.39 -3.76
N ALA A 23 1.78 10.35 -4.34
CA ALA A 23 1.27 9.20 -3.61
C ALA A 23 1.28 7.94 -4.49
N ALA A 24 1.41 6.79 -3.85
CA ALA A 24 1.22 5.48 -4.47
C ALA A 24 0.17 4.68 -3.68
N LEU A 25 -0.79 4.09 -4.39
CA LEU A 25 -1.77 3.18 -3.81
C LEU A 25 -1.18 1.77 -3.73
N GLY A 26 -1.22 1.19 -2.54
CA GLY A 26 -0.80 -0.19 -2.28
C GLY A 26 -1.99 -1.06 -1.87
N GLY A 27 -2.00 -2.31 -2.32
CA GLY A 27 -3.02 -3.30 -1.98
C GLY A 27 -2.71 -4.12 -0.72
N ALA A 28 -1.74 -3.69 0.11
CA ALA A 28 -1.37 -4.41 1.32
C ALA A 28 -2.50 -4.37 2.37
N ARG A 29 -2.73 -5.50 3.05
CA ARG A 29 -3.77 -5.64 4.07
C ARG A 29 -3.18 -6.04 5.42
N ARG A 30 -3.82 -5.65 6.51
CA ARG A 30 -3.31 -5.88 7.89
C ARG A 30 -3.38 -7.35 8.31
N ASP A 31 -4.32 -8.11 7.75
CA ASP A 31 -4.52 -9.54 8.04
C ASP A 31 -3.48 -10.45 7.36
N GLU A 32 -2.78 -9.97 6.33
CA GLU A 32 -1.80 -10.74 5.56
C GLU A 32 -0.54 -11.11 6.37
N GLU A 33 -0.09 -10.25 7.28
CA GLU A 33 1.12 -10.48 8.06
C GLU A 33 1.08 -9.77 9.42
N LYS A 34 1.50 -10.46 10.50
CA LYS A 34 1.46 -9.91 11.88
C LYS A 34 2.17 -8.56 12.04
N ALA A 35 3.25 -8.34 11.28
CA ALA A 35 4.00 -7.08 11.32
C ALA A 35 3.18 -5.87 10.80
N ARG A 36 2.18 -6.12 9.93
CA ARG A 36 1.32 -5.10 9.33
C ARG A 36 0.14 -4.71 10.21
N ALA A 37 -0.10 -5.37 11.33
CA ALA A 37 -1.19 -5.03 12.24
C ALA A 37 -1.15 -3.58 12.76
N LYS A 38 0.03 -2.95 12.77
CA LYS A 38 0.25 -1.55 13.17
C LYS A 38 0.42 -0.60 11.97
N GLU A 39 0.25 -1.09 10.74
CA GLU A 39 0.45 -0.31 9.53
C GLU A 39 -0.65 0.75 9.39
N ARG A 40 -0.22 1.94 9.00
CA ARG A 40 -1.08 3.13 8.85
C ARG A 40 -1.76 3.12 7.48
N PHE A 41 -2.90 3.79 7.39
CA PHE A 41 -3.59 3.98 6.12
C PHE A 41 -2.78 4.92 5.20
N PHE A 42 -2.24 6.00 5.77
CA PHE A 42 -1.28 6.93 5.17
C PHE A 42 0.11 6.71 5.77
N SER A 43 1.01 6.16 4.96
CA SER A 43 2.42 5.99 5.32
C SER A 43 3.24 7.09 4.63
N HIS A 44 3.63 8.11 5.41
CA HIS A 44 4.49 9.21 4.94
C HIS A 44 5.91 8.71 4.68
N ARG A 45 6.51 9.21 3.59
CA ARG A 45 7.88 8.93 3.16
C ARG A 45 8.61 10.23 2.85
N ASP A 46 9.89 10.26 3.21
CA ASP A 46 10.77 11.37 2.85
C ASP A 46 11.14 11.36 1.36
N GLU A 47 11.98 12.32 0.95
CA GLU A 47 12.43 12.46 -0.44
C GLU A 47 13.22 11.25 -0.97
N PHE A 48 13.80 10.44 -0.08
CA PHE A 48 14.53 9.22 -0.41
C PHE A 48 13.66 7.96 -0.29
N GLY A 49 12.38 8.11 0.06
CA GLY A 49 11.46 7.00 0.26
C GLY A 49 11.59 6.28 1.60
N GLN A 50 12.36 6.81 2.54
CA GLN A 50 12.51 6.24 3.88
C GLN A 50 11.29 6.54 4.74
N TRP A 51 11.14 5.73 5.79
CA TRP A 51 10.06 5.86 6.76
C TRP A 51 10.62 6.38 8.08
N ASP A 52 10.02 7.45 8.61
CA ASP A 52 10.33 7.98 9.94
C ASP A 52 9.09 7.86 10.83
N PRO A 53 9.17 7.21 12.02
CA PRO A 53 8.08 7.13 12.97
C PRO A 53 7.60 8.51 13.46
N LYS A 54 8.48 9.52 13.54
CA LYS A 54 8.15 10.87 14.01
C LYS A 54 7.31 11.65 13.02
N ASN A 55 7.43 11.34 11.73
CA ASN A 55 6.68 11.98 10.65
C ASN A 55 5.30 11.35 10.43
N GLN A 56 4.99 10.26 11.14
CA GLN A 56 3.67 9.65 11.07
C GLN A 56 2.65 10.52 11.79
N ARG A 57 1.55 10.78 11.10
CA ARG A 57 0.52 11.71 11.59
C ARG A 57 -0.61 10.93 12.24
N PRO A 58 -1.26 11.49 13.27
CA PRO A 58 -2.47 10.91 13.80
C PRO A 58 -3.53 10.77 12.70
N GLU A 59 -4.09 9.57 12.58
CA GLU A 59 -5.24 9.28 11.72
C GLU A 59 -6.46 9.24 12.62
N LEU A 60 -7.15 10.38 12.74
CA LEU A 60 -8.30 10.52 13.62
C LEU A 60 -9.56 10.27 12.78
N TRP A 61 -10.26 9.17 13.06
CA TRP A 61 -11.38 8.70 12.23
C TRP A 61 -10.99 8.52 10.75
N ASN A 62 -11.68 9.21 9.85
CA ASN A 62 -11.43 9.21 8.40
C ASN A 62 -10.78 10.51 7.92
N ILE A 63 -10.14 11.25 8.83
CA ILE A 63 -9.47 12.52 8.52
C ILE A 63 -7.97 12.24 8.38
N PHE A 64 -7.48 12.42 7.15
CA PHE A 64 -6.07 12.20 6.82
C PHE A 64 -5.36 13.51 6.52
N ASN A 65 -4.13 13.66 7.01
CA ASN A 65 -3.33 14.83 6.74
C ASN A 65 -2.38 14.58 5.55
N GLY A 66 -2.78 15.06 4.37
CA GLY A 66 -2.01 14.95 3.13
C GLY A 66 -0.99 16.06 2.87
N LYS A 67 -0.75 16.99 3.81
CA LYS A 67 0.26 18.06 3.60
C LYS A 67 1.65 17.45 3.40
N LYS A 68 2.46 17.93 2.47
CA LYS A 68 3.81 17.41 2.29
C LYS A 68 4.75 18.49 1.81
N GLN A 69 6.04 18.25 1.99
CA GLN A 69 7.10 19.05 1.39
C GLN A 69 7.39 18.58 -0.04
N LEU A 70 8.20 19.33 -0.76
CA LEU A 70 8.66 18.93 -2.08
C LEU A 70 9.54 17.67 -1.95
N GLY A 71 9.38 16.70 -2.84
CA GLY A 71 10.11 15.42 -2.81
C GLY A 71 9.48 14.36 -1.90
N GLU A 72 8.80 14.76 -0.83
CA GLU A 72 8.03 13.83 0.02
C GLU A 72 6.86 13.21 -0.75
N HIS A 73 6.49 12.00 -0.35
CA HIS A 73 5.39 11.27 -0.96
C HIS A 73 4.73 10.30 0.02
N PHE A 74 3.58 9.75 -0.35
CA PHE A 74 2.83 8.83 0.50
C PHE A 74 2.76 7.42 -0.10
N ARG A 75 2.68 6.42 0.77
CA ARG A 75 2.07 5.12 0.45
C ARG A 75 0.70 5.09 1.12
N VAL A 76 -0.34 4.81 0.35
CA VAL A 76 -1.72 4.80 0.84
C VAL A 76 -2.29 3.41 0.63
N PHE A 77 -2.95 2.86 1.65
CA PHE A 77 -3.44 1.48 1.65
C PHE A 77 -4.96 1.42 1.83
N PRO A 78 -5.75 1.66 0.76
CA PRO A 78 -7.22 1.70 0.83
C PRO A 78 -7.85 0.44 1.42
N LEU A 79 -7.23 -0.71 1.16
CA LEU A 79 -7.72 -2.03 1.57
C LEU A 79 -7.15 -2.48 2.92
N SER A 80 -6.49 -1.61 3.69
CA SER A 80 -5.77 -2.01 4.91
C SER A 80 -6.65 -2.75 5.93
N ASN A 81 -7.95 -2.44 5.97
CA ASN A 81 -8.93 -3.03 6.89
C ASN A 81 -9.72 -4.20 6.29
N TRP A 82 -9.45 -4.57 5.04
CA TRP A 82 -10.14 -5.68 4.38
C TRP A 82 -9.48 -7.01 4.72
N THR A 83 -10.30 -8.00 5.02
CA THR A 83 -9.90 -9.40 5.13
C THR A 83 -9.85 -10.06 3.75
N GLU A 84 -9.30 -11.28 3.69
CA GLU A 84 -9.26 -12.02 2.43
C GLU A 84 -10.66 -12.32 1.92
N MET A 85 -11.59 -12.61 2.83
CA MET A 85 -13.01 -12.83 2.52
C MET A 85 -13.65 -11.58 1.91
N ASP A 86 -13.38 -10.39 2.45
CA ASP A 86 -13.94 -9.14 1.92
C ASP A 86 -13.51 -8.91 0.46
N VAL A 87 -12.24 -9.20 0.15
CA VAL A 87 -11.70 -9.09 -1.22
C VAL A 87 -12.43 -10.05 -2.17
N TRP A 88 -12.58 -11.32 -1.79
CA TRP A 88 -13.27 -12.31 -2.61
C TRP A 88 -14.75 -11.99 -2.82
N GLN A 89 -15.44 -11.56 -1.76
CA GLN A 89 -16.84 -11.15 -1.84
C GLN A 89 -17.02 -9.96 -2.79
N TYR A 90 -16.13 -8.98 -2.72
CA TYR A 90 -16.18 -7.82 -3.61
C TYR A 90 -15.91 -8.19 -5.07
N ILE A 91 -14.92 -9.05 -5.34
CA ILE A 91 -14.67 -9.56 -6.70
C ILE A 91 -15.92 -10.24 -7.28
N LEU A 92 -16.60 -11.06 -6.47
CA LEU A 92 -17.83 -11.73 -6.88
C LEU A 92 -18.98 -10.74 -7.11
N GLN A 93 -19.18 -9.79 -6.21
CA GLN A 93 -20.25 -8.80 -6.28
C GLN A 93 -20.10 -7.86 -7.49
N GLU A 94 -18.88 -7.39 -7.73
CA GLU A 94 -18.55 -6.45 -8.81
C GLU A 94 -18.19 -7.17 -10.12
N ASN A 95 -18.25 -8.51 -10.15
CA ASN A 95 -17.90 -9.35 -11.29
C ASN A 95 -16.53 -8.99 -11.91
N ILE A 96 -15.52 -8.85 -11.05
CA ILE A 96 -14.16 -8.44 -11.46
C ILE A 96 -13.46 -9.63 -12.13
N GLU A 97 -12.92 -9.40 -13.32
CA GLU A 97 -12.16 -10.41 -14.05
C GLU A 97 -10.89 -10.80 -13.29
N LEU A 98 -10.68 -12.11 -13.13
CA LEU A 98 -9.52 -12.67 -12.47
C LEU A 98 -8.59 -13.38 -13.46
N PRO A 99 -7.27 -13.36 -13.23
CA PRO A 99 -6.35 -14.17 -14.00
C PRO A 99 -6.67 -15.65 -13.81
N SER A 100 -6.47 -16.44 -14.85
CA SER A 100 -6.79 -17.88 -14.87
C SER A 100 -6.16 -18.68 -13.72
N SER A 101 -4.98 -18.27 -13.24
CA SER A 101 -4.31 -18.90 -12.09
C SER A 101 -4.99 -18.62 -10.75
N ALA A 102 -5.61 -17.46 -10.56
CA ALA A 102 -6.28 -17.11 -9.31
C ALA A 102 -7.61 -17.86 -9.13
N ILE A 103 -8.30 -18.13 -10.24
CA ILE A 103 -9.55 -18.92 -10.26
C ILE A 103 -9.31 -20.36 -9.76
N SER A 104 -8.10 -20.90 -9.97
CA SER A 104 -7.76 -22.25 -9.49
C SER A 104 -7.58 -22.34 -7.97
N LEU A 105 -7.36 -21.22 -7.28
CA LEU A 105 -7.18 -21.17 -5.82
C LEU A 105 -8.48 -20.83 -5.08
N SER A 106 -9.51 -20.35 -5.80
CA SER A 106 -10.83 -20.03 -5.24
C SER A 106 -11.81 -21.22 -5.26
N ARG A 107 -11.34 -22.43 -5.62
CA ARG A 107 -12.09 -23.70 -5.55
C ARG A 107 -11.52 -24.57 -4.44
#